data_AF-A0A7V8Z4T3-F1
#
_entry.id   AF-A0A7V8Z4T3-F1
#
_cell.length_a   1.000
_cell.length_b   1.000
_cell.length_c   1.000
_cell.angle_alpha   90.00
_cell.angle_beta   90.00
_cell.angle_gamma   90.00
#
_symmetry.space_group_name_H-M   'P 1'
#
loop_
_entity.id
_entity.type
_entity.pdbx_description
1 polymer ?
#
loop_
_entity_poly.entity_id
_entity_poly.type
_entity_poly.pdbx_seq_one_letter_code
_entity_poly.pdbx_strand_id
1 'polypeptide(L)'
;MSRPPLSARLVTVLFRLGFGWLIGRRWLLLVTSTGTGSDHRTTLLRYRKQEGAVWVAATPGPWLDDLANRPVATANAAPGPLAVAARRRNGDVVLERTGRQSPPVIVPDLNWVLPAVAAALWVISRLLRR
;
A
#
# COMPACT_ATOMS: atom_id res chain seq x y z
N MET A 1 -1.47 15.26 11.60
CA MET A 1 -2.15 14.05 11.06
C MET A 1 -2.84 14.37 9.74
N SER A 2 -2.13 14.26 8.63
CA SER A 2 -2.70 14.50 7.30
C SER A 2 -3.44 13.25 6.86
N ARG A 3 -4.77 13.33 6.75
CA ARG A 3 -5.60 12.21 6.30
C ARG A 3 -5.13 11.80 4.89
N PRO A 4 -4.81 10.51 4.64
CA PRO A 4 -4.44 10.09 3.30
C PRO A 4 -5.61 10.37 2.34
N PRO A 5 -5.34 10.75 1.08
CA PRO A 5 -6.38 11.08 0.11
C PRO A 5 -7.35 9.89 -0.04
N LEU A 6 -8.63 10.19 -0.29
CA LEU A 6 -9.70 9.20 -0.42
C LEU A 6 -9.34 8.07 -1.41
N SER A 7 -8.60 8.39 -2.47
CA SER A 7 -8.09 7.43 -3.45
C SER A 7 -7.11 6.41 -2.84
N ALA A 8 -6.18 6.84 -1.99
CA ALA A 8 -5.25 5.93 -1.30
C ALA A 8 -5.96 5.02 -0.29
N ARG A 9 -7.00 5.53 0.36
CA ARG A 9 -7.85 4.75 1.28
C ARG A 9 -8.66 3.69 0.53
N LEU A 10 -9.30 4.07 -0.58
CA LEU A 10 -10.05 3.14 -1.44
C LEU A 10 -9.17 2.02 -1.98
N VAL A 11 -7.96 2.35 -2.45
CA VAL A 11 -7.01 1.36 -2.96
C VAL A 11 -6.53 0.42 -1.85
N THR A 12 -6.32 0.94 -0.63
CA THR A 12 -5.99 0.12 0.54
C THR A 12 -7.10 -0.86 0.90
N VAL A 13 -8.35 -0.41 0.86
CA VAL A 13 -9.52 -1.25 1.13
C VAL A 13 -9.69 -2.32 0.06
N LEU A 14 -9.58 -1.97 -1.22
CA LEU A 14 -9.62 -2.93 -2.32
C LEU A 14 -8.50 -3.97 -2.20
N PHE A 15 -7.31 -3.55 -1.78
CA PHE A 15 -6.20 -4.46 -1.53
C PHE A 15 -6.53 -5.50 -0.45
N ARG A 16 -7.23 -5.09 0.61
CA ARG A 16 -7.60 -5.95 1.74
C ARG A 16 -8.83 -6.81 1.51
N LEU A 17 -9.77 -6.35 0.69
CA LEU A 17 -10.95 -7.11 0.29
C LEU A 17 -10.64 -8.23 -0.75
N GLY A 18 -9.37 -8.54 -0.99
CA GLY A 18 -8.96 -9.58 -1.94
C GLY A 18 -8.85 -9.12 -3.40
N PHE A 19 -9.23 -7.86 -3.71
CA PHE A 19 -9.00 -7.26 -5.03
C PHE A 19 -7.54 -6.84 -5.26
N GLY A 20 -6.66 -7.14 -4.29
CA GLY A 20 -5.20 -7.05 -4.45
C GLY A 20 -4.69 -7.82 -5.67
N TRP A 21 -5.38 -8.84 -6.18
CA TRP A 21 -4.98 -9.53 -7.41
C TRP A 21 -5.12 -8.66 -8.68
N LEU A 22 -6.05 -7.69 -8.66
CA LEU A 22 -6.47 -6.87 -9.81
C LEU A 22 -5.63 -5.59 -9.84
N ILE A 23 -5.38 -5.03 -8.67
CA ILE A 23 -4.63 -3.77 -8.49
C ILE A 23 -3.16 -4.05 -8.19
N GLY A 24 -2.88 -5.09 -7.41
CA GLY A 24 -1.55 -5.47 -6.94
C GLY A 24 -0.65 -6.13 -7.98
N ARG A 25 -1.07 -6.23 -9.25
CA ARG A 25 -0.19 -6.57 -10.37
C ARG A 25 0.74 -5.42 -10.78
N ARG A 26 0.34 -4.17 -10.54
CA ARG A 26 1.12 -2.98 -10.93
C ARG A 26 1.33 -1.98 -9.81
N TRP A 27 0.53 -2.06 -8.74
CA TRP A 27 0.54 -1.10 -7.66
C TRP A 27 0.86 -1.76 -6.31
N LEU A 28 1.61 -1.03 -5.50
CA LEU A 28 2.14 -1.39 -4.21
C LEU A 28 1.70 -0.30 -3.23
N LEU A 29 1.18 -0.69 -2.07
CA LEU A 29 1.03 0.25 -0.96
C LEU A 29 2.23 0.11 -0.04
N LEU A 30 3.09 1.12 -0.07
CA LEU A 30 4.25 1.22 0.80
C LEU A 30 3.86 1.98 2.07
N VAL A 31 4.12 1.36 3.22
CA VAL A 31 3.94 1.98 4.52
C VAL A 31 5.31 2.30 5.11
N THR A 32 5.64 3.58 5.20
CA THR A 32 6.89 4.10 5.76
C THR A 32 6.66 4.68 7.16
N SER A 33 7.71 4.75 7.98
CA SER A 33 7.66 5.39 9.30
C SER A 33 8.23 6.81 9.20
N THR A 34 7.48 7.81 9.65
CA THR A 34 7.80 9.24 9.48
C THR A 34 8.70 9.82 10.58
N GLY A 35 9.25 8.99 11.49
CA GLY A 35 10.02 9.48 12.63
C GLY A 35 10.02 8.51 13.82
N THR A 36 9.89 9.02 15.05
CA THR A 36 10.09 8.33 16.36
C THR A 36 9.08 7.24 16.74
N GLY A 37 8.42 6.59 15.79
CA GLY A 37 7.97 5.19 15.94
C GLY A 37 6.50 4.90 15.78
N SER A 38 5.60 5.87 15.95
CA SER A 38 4.15 5.62 15.89
C SER A 38 3.43 6.22 14.68
N ASP A 39 4.05 7.18 13.99
CA ASP A 39 3.44 7.80 12.82
C ASP A 39 3.91 7.11 11.53
N HIS A 40 2.93 6.77 10.70
CA HIS A 40 3.11 5.98 9.51
C HIS A 40 2.46 6.65 8.31
N ARG A 41 3.16 6.61 7.18
CA ARG A 41 2.68 7.17 5.92
C ARG A 41 2.44 6.04 4.94
N THR A 42 1.25 6.00 4.37
CA THR A 42 0.91 5.08 3.29
C THR A 42 0.99 5.78 1.95
N THR A 43 1.83 5.27 1.06
CA THR A 43 2.02 5.80 -0.29
C THR A 43 1.72 4.72 -1.31
N LEU A 44 0.86 5.05 -2.29
CA LEU A 44 0.57 4.18 -3.41
C LEU A 44 1.64 4.39 -4.49
N LEU A 45 2.38 3.34 -4.80
CA LEU A 45 3.48 3.39 -5.76
C LEU A 45 3.26 2.36 -6.85
N ARG A 46 3.67 2.71 -8.06
CA ARG A 46 3.72 1.74 -9.17
C ARG A 46 5.01 0.96 -9.04
N TYR A 47 4.92 -0.36 -9.12
CA TYR A 47 6.07 -1.23 -8.96
C TYR A 47 6.23 -2.17 -10.16
N ARG A 48 7.45 -2.70 -10.32
CA ARG A 48 7.79 -3.76 -11.26
C ARG A 48 8.47 -4.89 -10.50
N LYS A 49 8.20 -6.15 -10.87
CA LYS A 49 8.97 -7.28 -10.36
C LYS A 49 10.09 -7.59 -11.35
N GLN A 50 11.32 -7.61 -10.87
CA GLN A 50 12.49 -8.01 -11.67
C GLN A 50 13.43 -8.79 -10.75
N GLU A 51 13.88 -9.96 -11.21
CA GLU A 51 14.84 -10.82 -10.48
C GLU A 51 14.37 -11.20 -9.05
N GLY A 52 13.07 -11.37 -8.85
CA GLY A 52 12.51 -11.70 -7.52
C GLY A 52 12.44 -10.51 -6.55
N ALA A 53 12.92 -9.33 -6.94
CA ALA A 53 12.83 -8.10 -6.18
C ALA A 53 11.72 -7.18 -6.69
N VAL A 54 11.22 -6.31 -5.80
CA VAL A 54 10.22 -5.30 -6.13
C VAL A 54 10.93 -3.98 -6.39
N TRP A 55 10.82 -3.47 -7.61
CA TRP A 55 11.42 -2.23 -8.05
C TRP A 55 10.38 -1.13 -8.11
N VAL A 56 10.71 0.01 -7.53
CA VAL A 56 9.86 1.19 -7.46
C VAL A 56 10.66 2.38 -7.96
N ALA A 57 10.06 3.19 -8.83
CA ALA A 57 10.71 4.42 -9.28
C ALA A 57 10.92 5.35 -8.08
N ALA A 58 12.11 5.96 -7.97
CA ALA A 58 12.44 6.92 -6.91
C ALA A 58 11.78 8.29 -7.16
N THR A 59 10.45 8.30 -7.33
CA THR A 59 9.69 9.53 -7.54
C THR A 59 9.82 10.44 -6.31
N PRO A 60 10.14 11.73 -6.49
CA PRO A 60 10.26 12.69 -5.39
C PRO A 60 9.02 12.67 -4.51
N GLY A 61 9.22 12.59 -3.20
CA GLY A 61 8.14 12.66 -2.23
C GLY A 61 8.56 12.22 -0.84
N PRO A 62 7.74 12.52 0.18
CA PRO A 62 8.13 12.31 1.58
C PRO A 62 8.46 10.85 1.94
N TRP A 63 7.87 9.89 1.22
CA TRP A 63 8.15 8.47 1.41
C TRP A 63 9.62 8.11 1.13
N LEU A 64 10.28 8.85 0.25
CA LEU A 64 11.68 8.63 -0.11
C LEU A 64 12.61 9.12 0.99
N ASP A 65 12.27 10.24 1.62
CA ASP A 65 12.98 10.77 2.79
C ASP A 65 12.74 9.88 4.02
N ASP A 66 11.51 9.40 4.20
CA ASP A 66 11.17 8.43 5.25
C ASP A 66 12.04 7.16 5.11
N LEU A 67 12.20 6.65 3.88
CA LEU A 67 13.06 5.48 3.61
C LEU A 67 14.55 5.77 3.76
N ALA A 68 15.01 6.99 3.46
CA ALA A 68 16.41 7.38 3.67
C ALA A 68 16.76 7.38 5.17
N ASN A 69 15.85 7.83 6.02
CA ASN A 69 16.01 7.82 7.46
C ASN A 69 15.81 6.43 8.07
N ARG A 70 14.85 5.66 7.54
CA ARG A 70 14.51 4.31 7.98
C ARG A 70 14.29 3.39 6.79
N PRO A 71 15.29 2.59 6.41
CA PRO A 71 15.21 1.76 5.21
C PRO A 71 14.28 0.55 5.35
N VAL A 72 13.45 0.46 6.40
CA VAL A 72 12.52 -0.65 6.64
C VAL A 72 11.09 -0.16 6.51
N ALA A 73 10.29 -0.87 5.71
CA ALA A 73 8.91 -0.51 5.42
C ALA A 73 8.03 -1.76 5.27
N THR A 74 6.71 -1.58 5.26
CA THR A 74 5.75 -2.63 4.91
C THR A 74 5.25 -2.41 3.49
N ALA A 75 5.49 -3.38 2.62
CA ALA A 75 5.00 -3.42 1.25
C ALA A 75 3.75 -4.29 1.17
N ASN A 76 2.59 -3.71 0.87
CA ASN A 76 1.40 -4.48 0.51
C ASN A 76 1.36 -4.62 -1.01
N ALA A 77 1.77 -5.79 -1.49
CA ALA A 77 1.71 -6.21 -2.89
C ALA A 77 1.02 -7.58 -2.96
N ALA A 78 0.52 -8.02 -4.10
CA ALA A 78 -0.01 -9.38 -4.21
C ALA A 78 1.17 -10.37 -4.12
N PRO A 79 1.13 -11.38 -3.21
CA PRO A 79 -0.05 -11.95 -2.55
C PRO A 79 -0.39 -11.45 -1.12
N GLY A 80 0.37 -10.54 -0.52
CA GLY A 80 0.06 -10.01 0.82
C GLY A 80 1.07 -8.98 1.35
N PRO A 81 0.86 -8.46 2.57
CA PRO A 81 1.82 -7.58 3.24
C PRO A 81 3.16 -8.28 3.48
N LEU A 82 4.25 -7.58 3.17
CA LEU A 82 5.62 -8.06 3.34
C LEU A 82 6.49 -6.98 3.98
N ALA A 83 7.31 -7.36 4.95
CA ALA A 83 8.38 -6.52 5.46
C ALA A 83 9.47 -6.42 4.39
N VAL A 84 9.83 -5.21 4.04
CA VAL A 84 10.84 -4.95 3.02
C VAL A 84 11.91 -3.99 3.55
N ALA A 85 13.15 -4.20 3.12
CA ALA A 85 14.18 -3.19 3.19
C ALA A 85 14.28 -2.48 1.83
N ALA A 86 14.30 -1.16 1.87
CA ALA A 86 14.55 -0.33 0.71
C ALA A 86 16.05 -0.08 0.52
N ARG A 87 16.54 -0.25 -0.70
CA ARG A 87 17.87 0.14 -1.14
C ARG A 87 17.77 0.94 -2.43
N ARG A 88 18.55 2.01 -2.57
CA ARG A 88 18.69 2.67 -3.88
C ARG A 88 19.61 1.87 -4.78
N ARG A 89 19.18 1.61 -6.02
CA ARG A 89 19.98 0.94 -7.05
C ARG A 89 19.65 1.53 -8.42
N ASN A 90 20.66 2.02 -9.13
CA ASN A 90 20.53 2.56 -10.49
C ASN A 90 19.44 3.65 -10.65
N GLY A 91 19.27 4.51 -9.64
CA GLY A 91 18.25 5.57 -9.65
C GLY A 91 16.85 5.12 -9.21
N ASP A 92 16.62 3.82 -9.02
CA ASP A 92 15.39 3.25 -8.49
C ASP A 92 15.53 2.84 -7.02
N VAL A 93 14.38 2.53 -6.39
CA VAL A 93 14.30 1.93 -5.05
C VAL A 93 13.92 0.45 -5.20
N VAL A 94 14.82 -0.40 -4.73
CA VAL A 94 14.63 -1.85 -4.66
C VAL A 94 14.14 -2.20 -3.26
N LEU A 95 13.02 -2.92 -3.20
CA LEU A 95 12.41 -3.43 -1.98
C LEU A 95 12.71 -4.93 -1.89
N GLU A 96 13.59 -5.28 -0.97
CA GLU A 96 14.04 -6.65 -0.71
C GLU A 96 13.34 -7.19 0.54
N ARG A 97 12.92 -8.46 0.52
CA ARG A 97 12.24 -9.07 1.66
C ARG A 97 13.22 -9.21 2.83
N THR A 98 12.90 -8.62 3.97
CA THR A 98 13.82 -8.58 5.12
C THR A 98 13.75 -9.79 6.03
N GLY A 99 12.84 -10.74 5.80
CA GLY A 99 12.63 -11.92 6.64
C GLY A 99 12.15 -11.63 8.09
N ARG A 100 12.15 -10.35 8.50
CA ARG A 100 11.69 -9.86 9.80
C ARG A 100 10.18 -9.65 9.81
N GLN A 101 9.57 -9.67 11.00
CA GLN A 101 8.17 -9.30 11.18
C GLN A 101 7.93 -7.88 10.66
N SER A 102 6.91 -7.71 9.82
CA SER A 102 6.51 -6.41 9.30
C SER A 102 6.12 -5.48 10.46
N PRO A 103 6.46 -4.18 10.41
CA PRO A 103 5.82 -3.21 11.30
C PRO A 103 4.30 -3.36 11.24
N PRO A 104 3.59 -3.05 12.33
CA PRO A 104 2.18 -3.37 12.50
C PRO A 104 1.39 -2.94 11.27
N VAL A 105 0.69 -3.91 10.71
CA VAL A 105 -0.17 -3.73 9.54
C VAL A 105 -1.28 -2.77 9.97
N ILE A 106 -1.17 -1.49 9.58
CA ILE A 106 -2.16 -0.45 9.92
C ILE A 106 -3.54 -0.97 9.56
N VAL A 107 -4.38 -1.32 10.52
CA VAL A 107 -5.77 -1.69 10.26
C VAL A 107 -6.48 -0.40 9.85
N PRO A 108 -6.87 -0.20 8.57
CA PRO A 108 -7.65 0.96 8.23
C PRO A 108 -8.97 0.84 8.98
N ASP A 109 -9.43 1.95 9.51
CA ASP A 109 -10.77 2.04 10.06
C ASP A 109 -11.77 1.77 8.91
N LEU A 110 -12.39 0.59 8.94
CA LEU A 110 -13.33 0.08 7.93
C LEU A 110 -14.76 0.63 8.14
N ASN A 111 -14.98 1.50 9.13
CA ASN A 111 -16.31 2.02 9.44
C ASN A 111 -17.00 2.70 8.25
N TRP A 112 -16.24 3.26 7.31
CA TRP A 112 -16.77 3.89 6.10
C TRP A 112 -16.97 2.92 4.91
N VAL A 113 -16.41 1.71 4.97
CA VAL A 113 -16.46 0.72 3.87
C VAL A 113 -17.81 0.02 3.84
N LEU A 114 -18.37 -0.30 5.02
CA LEU A 114 -19.69 -0.92 5.15
C LEU A 114 -20.80 -0.13 4.42
N PRO A 115 -20.97 1.19 4.62
CA PRO A 115 -22.00 1.95 3.88
C PRO A 115 -21.71 2.03 2.38
N ALA A 116 -20.44 2.07 1.95
CA ALA A 116 -20.09 2.11 0.54
C ALA A 116 -20.41 0.78 -0.19
N VAL A 117 -20.12 -0.36 0.45
CA VAL A 117 -20.47 -1.69 -0.08
C VAL A 117 -21.99 -1.88 -0.11
N ALA A 118 -22.69 -1.48 0.94
CA ALA A 118 -24.15 -1.53 0.99
C ALA A 118 -24.79 -0.69 -0.13
N ALA A 119 -24.28 0.52 -0.38
CA ALA A 119 -24.74 1.38 -1.47
C ALA A 119 -24.48 0.75 -2.85
N ALA A 120 -23.30 0.17 -3.06
CA ALA A 120 -22.97 -0.50 -4.32
C ALA A 120 -23.87 -1.73 -4.57
N LEU A 121 -24.09 -2.57 -3.56
CA LEU A 121 -25.01 -3.71 -3.63
C LEU A 121 -26.44 -3.27 -3.88
N TRP A 122 -26.88 -2.17 -3.26
CA TRP A 122 -28.21 -1.61 -3.50
C TRP A 122 -28.39 -1.18 -4.96
N VAL A 123 -27.43 -0.45 -5.53
CA VAL A 123 -27.45 -0.04 -6.95
C VAL A 123 -27.47 -1.26 -7.88
N ILE A 124 -26.61 -2.25 -7.65
CA ILE A 124 -26.58 -3.50 -8.43
C ILE A 124 -27.92 -4.23 -8.35
N SER A 125 -28.50 -4.35 -7.16
CA SER A 125 -29.81 -4.99 -6.95
C SER A 125 -30.95 -4.25 -7.66
N ARG A 126 -30.80 -2.95 -7.90
CA ARG A 126 -31.77 -2.12 -8.60
C ARG A 126 -31.65 -2.25 -10.12
N LEU A 127 -30.43 -2.45 -10.62
CA LEU A 127 -30.15 -2.69 -12.04
C LEU A 127 -30.56 -4.09 -12.47
N LEU A 128 -30.40 -5.11 -11.62
CA LEU A 128 -30.80 -6.50 -11.89
C LEU A 128 -32.32 -6.75 -11.82
N ARG A 129 -33.09 -5.79 -11.28
CA ARG A 129 -34.56 -5.86 -11.21
C ARG A 129 -35.26 -5.09 -12.34
N ARG A 130 -34.51 -4.54 -13.28
CA ARG A 130 -35.02 -4.02 -14.55
C ARG A 130 -34.83 -5.05 -15.64
#